data_AF-A0A7C2MYF3-F1
#
_entry.id   AF-A0A7C2MYF3-F1
#
_cell.length_a   1.000
_cell.length_b   1.000
_cell.length_c   1.000
_cell.angle_alpha   90.00
_cell.angle_beta   90.00
_cell.angle_gamma   90.00
#
_symmetry.space_group_name_H-M   'P 1'
#
loop_
_entity.id
_entity.type
_entity.pdbx_description
1 polymer ?
#
loop_
_entity_poly.entity_id
_entity_poly.type
_entity_poly.pdbx_seq_one_letter_code
_entity_poly.pdbx_strand_id
1 'polypeptide(L)' 'MILVDSSVWIDFFRGTSTPQTERLDSLLGIEPLAIGDLILTEVLQGFNSERDFNQARKLLATLDM' A
#
# COMPACT_ATOMS: atom_id res chain seq x y z
N MET A 1 6.45 -14.45 1.17
CA MET A 1 5.18 -13.73 1.35
C MET A 1 5.37 -12.73 2.47
N ILE A 2 5.42 -11.44 2.12
CA ILE A 2 5.67 -10.34 3.06
C ILE A 2 4.35 -9.59 3.23
N LEU A 3 3.81 -9.53 4.46
CA LEU A 3 2.64 -8.71 4.79
C LEU A 3 3.12 -7.29 5.10
N VAL A 4 2.54 -6.29 4.43
CA VAL A 4 2.93 -4.88 4.59
C VAL A 4 1.87 -4.15 5.42
N ASP A 5 2.27 -3.50 6.50
CA ASP A 5 1.41 -2.75 7.42
C ASP A 5 0.82 -1.46 6.78
N SER A 6 -0.31 -1.00 7.31
CA SER A 6 -1.00 0.21 6.80
C SER A 6 -0.15 1.46 6.90
N SER A 7 0.66 1.60 7.96
CA SER A 7 1.55 2.77 8.13
C SER A 7 2.54 2.94 6.98
N VAL A 8 3.10 1.82 6.50
CA VAL A 8 4.06 1.82 5.39
C VAL A 8 3.38 2.23 4.08
N TRP A 9 2.18 1.72 3.81
CA TRP A 9 1.39 2.13 2.64
C TRP A 9 1.01 3.61 2.71
N ILE A 10 0.58 4.09 3.88
CA ILE A 10 0.20 5.50 4.07
C ILE A 10 1.39 6.41 3.80
N ASP A 11 2.57 6.10 4.35
CA ASP A 11 3.79 6.87 4.11
C ASP A 11 4.22 6.81 2.63
N PHE A 12 4.12 5.63 2.00
CA PHE A 12 4.41 5.45 0.57
C PHE A 12 3.50 6.32 -0.31
N PHE A 13 2.19 6.29 -0.09
CA PHE A 13 1.25 7.12 -0.86
C PHE A 13 1.39 8.63 -0.59
N ARG A 14 1.90 9.01 0.59
CA ARG A 14 2.22 10.41 0.92
C ARG A 14 3.56 10.89 0.35
N GLY A 15 4.38 9.98 -0.19
CA GLY A 15 5.73 10.29 -0.64
C GLY A 15 6.72 10.55 0.51
N THR A 16 6.43 10.05 1.71
CA THR A 16 7.33 10.17 2.86
C THR A 16 8.46 9.17 2.71
N SER A 17 9.71 9.63 2.58
CA SER A 17 10.88 8.74 2.54
C SER A 17 11.20 8.19 3.93
N THR A 18 10.97 6.90 4.10
CA THR A 18 11.39 6.10 5.27
C THR A 18 12.11 4.84 4.81
N PRO A 19 12.96 4.23 5.66
CA PRO A 19 13.59 2.94 5.34
C PRO A 19 12.58 1.86 4.94
N GLN A 20 11.37 1.89 5.50
CA GLN A 20 10.29 0.97 5.18
C GLN A 20 9.70 1.22 3.79
N THR A 21 9.48 2.49 3.41
CA THR A 21 9.00 2.84 2.07
C THR A 21 10.05 2.55 0.99
N GLU A 22 11.33 2.78 1.28
CA GLU A 22 12.44 2.42 0.39
C GLU A 22 12.54 0.90 0.23
N ARG A 23 12.34 0.16 1.32
CA ARG A 23 12.29 -1.30 1.27
C ARG A 23 11.09 -1.80 0.47
N LEU A 24 9.91 -1.21 0.67
CA LEU A 24 8.70 -1.53 -0.10
C LEU A 24 8.93 -1.31 -1.59
N ASP A 25 9.46 -0.14 -1.98
CA ASP A 25 9.77 0.19 -3.37
C ASP A 25 10.74 -0.83 -3.99
N SER A 26 11.78 -1.24 -3.26
CA SER A 26 12.72 -2.28 -3.71
C SER A 26 12.12 -3.68 -3.87
N LEU A 27 10.92 -3.93 -3.31
CA LEU A 27 10.25 -5.24 -3.34
C LEU A 27 9.11 -5.29 -4.37
N LEU A 28 8.51 -4.14 -4.69
CA LEU A 28 7.40 -4.06 -5.64
C LEU A 28 7.80 -4.64 -7.01
N GLY A 29 7.03 -5.62 -7.47
CA GLY A 29 7.28 -6.31 -8.75
C GLY A 29 8.40 -7.34 -8.74
N ILE A 30 9.10 -7.55 -7.60
CA ILE A 30 10.16 -8.55 -7.44
C ILE A 30 9.70 -9.69 -6.53
N GLU A 31 9.15 -9.35 -5.36
CA GLU A 31 8.72 -10.32 -4.35
C GLU A 31 7.19 -10.28 -4.19
N PRO A 32 6.54 -11.43 -3.91
CA PRO A 32 5.12 -11.45 -3.57
C PRO A 32 4.85 -10.72 -2.25
N LEU A 33 4.09 -9.63 -2.36
CA LEU A 33 3.60 -8.84 -1.23
C LEU A 33 2.14 -9.16 -1.00
N ALA A 34 1.78 -9.28 0.28
CA ALA A 34 0.42 -9.51 0.73
C ALA A 34 -0.16 -8.26 1.40
N ILE A 35 -1.49 -8.10 1.30
CA ILE A 35 -2.25 -7.09 2.02
C ILE A 35 -3.50 -7.71 2.63
N GLY A 36 -3.75 -7.45 3.92
CA GLY A 36 -4.96 -7.92 4.58
C GLY A 36 -6.13 -6.96 4.42
N ASP A 37 -7.37 -7.46 4.51
CA ASP A 37 -8.60 -6.68 4.37
C ASP A 37 -8.68 -5.45 5.29
N LEU A 38 -8.21 -5.60 6.54
CA LEU A 38 -8.19 -4.51 7.52
C LEU A 38 -7.19 -3.42 7.11
N ILE A 39 -5.97 -3.82 6.70
CA ILE A 39 -4.92 -2.91 6.22
C ILE A 39 -5.41 -2.17 4.97
N LEU A 40 -6.02 -2.89 4.02
CA LEU A 40 -6.60 -2.30 2.82
C LEU A 40 -7.66 -1.25 3.19
N THR A 41 -8.54 -1.56 4.15
CA THR A 41 -9.58 -0.65 4.62
C THR A 41 -8.99 0.62 5.25
N GLU A 42 -7.99 0.48 6.12
CA GLU A 42 -7.32 1.61 6.77
C GLU A 42 -6.64 2.54 5.76
N VAL A 43 -5.93 1.97 4.79
CA VAL A 43 -5.24 2.73 3.74
C VAL A 43 -6.26 3.47 2.87
N LEU A 44 -7.30 2.78 2.42
CA LEU A 44 -8.31 3.36 1.53
C LEU A 44 -9.18 4.42 2.22
N GLN A 45 -9.49 4.27 3.51
CA GLN A 45 -10.27 5.26 4.27
C GLN A 45 -9.54 6.61 4.37
N GLY A 46 -8.21 6.64 4.25
CA GLY A 46 -7.40 7.87 4.33
C GLY A 46 -7.49 8.79 3.11
N PHE A 47 -8.11 8.37 2.00
CA PHE A 47 -8.21 9.19 0.78
C PHE A 47 -9.44 10.10 0.80
N ASN A 48 -9.21 11.41 0.62
CA ASN A 48 -10.27 12.42 0.54
C ASN A 48 -10.87 12.59 -0.87
N SER A 49 -10.20 12.06 -1.89
CA SER A 49 -10.56 12.17 -3.30
C SER A 49 -10.99 10.81 -3.83
N GLU A 50 -12.17 10.74 -4.44
CA GLU A 50 -12.67 9.51 -5.05
C GLU A 50 -11.75 9.01 -6.18
N ARG A 51 -11.08 9.94 -6.89
CA ARG A 51 -10.11 9.59 -7.92
C ARG A 51 -8.92 8.84 -7.31
N ASP A 52 -8.35 9.39 -6.24
CA ASP A 52 -7.14 8.85 -5.61
C ASP A 52 -7.46 7.53 -4.90
N PHE A 53 -8.62 7.45 -4.25
CA PHE A 53 -9.18 6.22 -3.69
C PHE A 53 -9.27 5.12 -4.77
N ASN A 54 -9.87 5.42 -5.92
CA ASN A 54 -10.06 4.42 -6.97
C ASN A 54 -8.74 3.99 -7.60
N GLN A 55 -7.76 4.89 -7.70
CA GLN A 55 -6.42 4.56 -8.18
C GLN A 55 -5.69 3.66 -7.19
N ALA A 56 -5.68 4.01 -5.90
CA ALA A 56 -5.08 3.19 -4.84
C ALA A 56 -5.74 1.81 -4.75
N ARG A 57 -7.08 1.74 -4.78
CA ARG A 57 -7.82 0.46 -4.75
C ARG A 57 -7.43 -0.45 -5.91
N LYS A 58 -7.31 0.09 -7.12
CA LYS A 58 -6.92 -0.71 -8.31
C LYS A 58 -5.49 -1.25 -8.17
N LEU A 59 -4.57 -0.46 -7.62
CA LEU A 59 -3.18 -0.88 -7.40
C LEU A 59 -3.09 -1.94 -6.30
N LEU A 60 -3.73 -1.72 -5.16
CA LEU A 60 -3.64 -2.64 -4.03
C LEU A 60 -4.39 -3.96 -4.29
N ALA A 61 -5.43 -3.95 -5.13
CA ALA A 61 -6.14 -5.16 -5.53
C ALA A 61 -5.33 -6.11 -6.44
N THR A 62 -4.15 -5.72 -6.91
CA THR A 62 -3.24 -6.63 -7.63
C THR A 62 -2.32 -7.42 -6.69
N LEU A 63 -2.34 -7.11 -5.39
CA LEU A 63 -1.56 -7.81 -4.39
C LEU A 63 -2.29 -9.08 -3.94
N ASP A 64 -1.52 -10.04 -3.42
CA ASP A 64 -2.11 -11.24 -2.85
C ASP A 64 -2.87 -10.90 -1.55
N MET A 65 -4.06 -11.47 -1.38
CA MET A 65 -4.83 -11.41 -0.13
C MET A 65 -4.58 -12.64 0.74
#